data_AF-M1ZLH0-F1
#
_entry.id   AF-M1ZLH0-F1
#
_cell.length_a   1.000
_cell.length_b   1.000
_cell.length_c   1.000
_cell.angle_alpha   90.00
_cell.angle_beta   90.00
_cell.angle_gamma   90.00
#
_symmetry.space_group_name_H-M   'P 1'
#
loop_
_entity.id
_entity.type
_entity.pdbx_description
1 polymer ?
#
loop_
_entity_poly.entity_id
_entity_poly.type
_entity_poly.pdbx_seq_one_letter_code
_entity_poly.pdbx_strand_id
1 'polypeptide(L)' 'MKIGFSKDGLTLNSKKLNPLNIPVKGVKLESDIPVEHPNPADILSVFQRPNIRNANRLEGIEILKSMIEKAR' A
#
# COMPACT_ATOMS: atom_id res chain seq x y z
N MET A 1 9.85 -11.07 -23.36
CA MET A 1 9.48 -10.31 -22.15
C MET A 1 10.64 -10.47 -21.17
N LYS A 2 11.37 -9.39 -20.83
CA LYS A 2 12.51 -9.46 -19.90
C LYS A 2 12.05 -9.05 -18.50
N ILE A 3 12.19 -9.95 -17.53
CA ILE A 3 11.88 -9.69 -16.11
C ILE A 3 13.20 -9.34 -15.42
N GLY A 4 13.22 -8.28 -14.62
CA GLY A 4 14.38 -7.86 -13.83
C GLY A 4 13.97 -7.37 -12.44
N PHE A 5 14.95 -7.05 -11.61
CA PHE A 5 14.75 -6.53 -10.25
C PHE A 5 15.58 -5.24 -10.07
N SER A 6 14.98 -4.20 -9.49
CA SER A 6 15.65 -2.95 -9.09
C SER A 6 15.39 -2.66 -7.61
N LYS A 7 16.03 -1.62 -7.06
CA LYS A 7 15.74 -1.14 -5.69
C LYS A 7 14.27 -0.78 -5.47
N ASP A 8 13.57 -0.43 -6.56
CA ASP A 8 12.16 -0.02 -6.54
C ASP A 8 11.19 -1.17 -6.86
N GLY A 9 11.68 -2.41 -7.02
CA GLY A 9 10.88 -3.61 -7.20
C GLY A 9 11.08 -4.34 -8.54
N LEU A 10 10.06 -5.10 -8.96
CA LEU A 10 10.08 -5.87 -10.20
C LEU A 10 10.05 -4.93 -11.41
N THR A 11 10.85 -5.23 -12.42
CA THR A 11 10.88 -4.50 -13.69
C THR A 11 10.51 -5.43 -14.84
N LEU A 12 9.77 -4.91 -15.81
CA LEU A 12 9.39 -5.59 -17.05
C LEU A 12 9.91 -4.75 -18.24
N ASN A 13 10.78 -5.33 -19.06
CA ASN A 13 11.45 -4.63 -20.17
C ASN A 13 12.11 -3.31 -19.73
N SER A 14 12.81 -3.33 -18.59
CA SER A 14 13.49 -2.18 -17.98
C SER A 14 12.57 -1.04 -17.50
N LYS A 15 11.25 -1.22 -17.53
CA LYS A 15 10.27 -0.32 -16.89
C LYS A 15 9.80 -0.91 -15.57
N LYS A 16 9.47 -0.07 -14.58
CA LYS A 16 8.88 -0.50 -13.31
C LYS A 16 7.56 -1.23 -13.59
N LEU A 17 7.38 -2.42 -13.02
CA LEU A 17 6.11 -3.14 -13.14
C LEU A 17 5.02 -2.33 -12.42
N ASN A 18 4.02 -1.89 -13.17
CA ASN A 18 2.75 -1.46 -12.60
C ASN A 18 1.74 -2.61 -12.80
N PRO A 19 1.21 -3.22 -11.72
CA PRO A 19 0.28 -4.34 -11.83
C PRO A 19 -1.03 -3.96 -12.55
N LEU A 20 -1.38 -2.68 -12.61
CA LEU A 20 -2.51 -2.18 -13.40
C LEU A 20 -2.18 -2.08 -14.90
N ASN A 21 -0.89 -2.05 -15.27
CA ASN A 21 -0.41 -1.90 -16.64
C ASN A 21 -0.12 -3.24 -17.34
N ILE A 22 -0.74 -4.33 -16.88
CA ILE A 22 -0.57 -5.65 -17.48
C ILE A 22 -1.52 -5.76 -18.69
N PRO A 23 -0.99 -5.99 -19.91
CA PRO A 23 -1.83 -6.22 -21.08
C PRO A 23 -2.58 -7.54 -20.95
N VAL A 24 -3.91 -7.52 -20.98
CA VAL A 24 -4.75 -8.72 -21.02
C VAL A 24 -5.44 -8.78 -22.38
N LYS A 25 -5.21 -9.85 -23.15
CA LYS A 25 -5.83 -10.09 -24.47
C LYS A 25 -5.69 -8.92 -25.46
N GLY A 26 -4.54 -8.22 -25.45
CA GLY A 26 -4.27 -7.10 -26.36
C GLY A 26 -4.84 -5.74 -25.92
N VAL A 27 -5.60 -5.69 -24.82
CA VAL A 27 -6.04 -4.44 -24.20
C VAL A 27 -5.03 -4.07 -23.12
N LYS A 28 -4.41 -2.89 -23.27
CA LYS A 28 -3.53 -2.29 -22.27
C LYS A 28 -4.35 -1.30 -21.45
N LEU A 29 -4.49 -1.56 -20.16
CA LEU A 29 -4.92 -0.54 -19.21
C LEU A 29 -3.65 0.20 -18.81
N GLU A 30 -3.44 1.45 -19.25
CA GLU A 30 -2.32 2.26 -18.76
C GLU A 30 -2.91 3.30 -17.80
N SER A 31 -2.60 3.17 -16.50
CA SER A 31 -2.98 4.17 -15.50
C SER A 31 -1.83 5.15 -15.32
N ASP A 32 -2.07 6.42 -15.69
CA ASP A 32 -1.14 7.54 -15.46
C ASP A 32 -1.24 8.10 -14.04
N ILE A 33 -2.18 7.59 -13.24
CA ILE A 33 -2.36 7.99 -11.85
C ILE A 33 -1.23 7.35 -11.03
N PRO A 34 -0.35 8.15 -10.38
CA PRO A 34 0.63 7.61 -9.46
C PRO A 34 -0.11 6.95 -8.30
N VAL A 35 0.26 5.70 -7.99
CA VAL A 35 -0.27 5.03 -6.80
C VAL A 35 0.37 5.69 -5.59
N GLU A 36 -0.39 6.52 -4.89
CA GLU A 36 0.00 7.05 -3.58
C GLU A 36 -0.04 5.89 -2.59
N HIS A 37 1.14 5.36 -2.26
CA HIS A 37 1.26 4.35 -1.22
C HIS A 37 1.27 5.05 0.14
N PRO A 38 0.37 4.71 1.07
CA PRO A 38 0.41 5.27 2.40
C PRO A 38 1.71 4.83 3.10
N ASN A 39 2.31 5.76 3.84
CA ASN A 39 3.55 5.50 4.58
C ASN A 39 3.29 4.50 5.72
N PRO A 40 3.96 3.33 5.74
CA PRO A 40 3.75 2.33 6.79
C PRO A 40 4.00 2.86 8.21
N ALA A 41 4.94 3.79 8.38
CA ALA A 41 5.23 4.39 9.68
C ALA A 41 4.04 5.19 10.22
N ASP A 42 3.33 5.89 9.33
CA ASP A 42 2.16 6.68 9.70
C ASP A 42 0.99 5.77 10.10
N ILE A 43 0.77 4.68 9.38
CA ILE A 43 -0.24 3.66 9.74
C ILE A 43 0.07 3.04 11.11
N LEU A 44 1.32 2.65 11.34
CA LEU A 44 1.73 1.98 12.58
C LEU A 44 1.79 2.92 13.79
N SER A 45 1.93 4.22 13.58
CA SER A 45 1.91 5.23 14.65
C SER A 45 0.65 5.18 15.51
N VAL A 46 -0.46 4.70 14.94
CA VAL A 46 -1.76 4.57 15.63
C VAL A 46 -1.68 3.66 16.85
N PHE A 47 -0.75 2.70 16.84
CA PHE A 47 -0.56 1.75 17.93
C PHE A 47 0.34 2.28 19.06
N GLN A 48 0.94 3.46 18.93
CA GLN A 48 1.84 4.05 19.95
C GLN A 48 1.09 4.68 21.14
N ARG A 49 -0.17 4.29 21.37
CA ARG A 49 -0.99 4.80 22.47
C ARG A 49 -0.63 4.13 23.80
N PRO A 50 -0.65 4.88 24.92
CA PRO A 50 -0.49 4.29 26.23
C PRO A 50 -1.56 3.22 26.47
N ASN A 51 -1.16 2.12 27.10
CA ASN A 51 -2.05 1.02 27.53
C ASN A 51 -2.75 0.22 26.40
N ILE A 52 -2.20 0.20 25.18
CA ILE A 52 -2.83 -0.49 24.04
C ILE A 52 -3.12 -1.99 24.24
N ARG A 53 -2.32 -2.65 25.09
CA ARG A 53 -2.50 -4.07 25.42
C ARG A 53 -3.76 -4.34 26.25
N ASN A 54 -4.30 -3.32 26.91
CA ASN A 54 -5.50 -3.39 27.74
C ASN A 54 -6.66 -2.61 27.13
N ALA A 55 -6.60 -2.30 25.82
CA ALA A 55 -7.65 -1.58 25.14
C ALA A 55 -8.96 -2.38 25.19
N ASN A 56 -10.04 -1.73 25.62
CA ASN A 56 -11.36 -2.34 25.56
C ASN A 56 -11.87 -2.43 24.12
N ARG A 57 -12.98 -3.14 23.89
CA ARG A 57 -13.52 -3.36 22.54
C ARG A 57 -13.82 -2.06 21.78
N LEU A 58 -14.33 -1.04 22.46
CA LEU A 58 -14.64 0.25 21.82
C LEU A 58 -13.35 0.99 21.43
N GLU A 59 -12.37 1.02 22.33
CA GLU A 59 -11.05 1.60 22.06
C GLU A 59 -10.35 0.89 20.90
N GLY A 60 -10.43 -0.44 20.84
CA GLY A 60 -9.90 -1.23 19.73
C GLY A 60 -10.55 -0.86 18.39
N ILE A 61 -11.87 -0.64 18.36
CA ILE A 61 -12.58 -0.21 17.15
C ILE A 61 -12.08 1.17 16.70
N GLU A 62 -11.90 2.12 17.63
CA GLU A 62 -11.42 3.47 17.30
C GLU A 62 -9.96 3.48 16.81
N ILE A 63 -9.11 2.64 17.38
CA ILE A 63 -7.74 2.40 16.89
C ILE A 63 -7.77 1.91 15.45
N LEU A 64 -8.59 0.91 15.13
CA LEU A 64 -8.70 0.39 13.77
C LEU A 64 -9.26 1.39 12.76
N LYS A 65 -10.24 2.22 13.16
CA LYS A 65 -10.76 3.31 12.32
C LYS A 65 -9.66 4.31 11.97
N SER A 66 -8.92 4.78 12.97
CA SER A 66 -7.82 5.73 12.75
C SER A 66 -6.65 5.15 11.93
N MET A 67 -6.43 3.83 11.99
CA MET A 67 -5.50 3.14 11.09
C MET A 67 -5.97 3.22 9.63
N ILE A 68 -7.26 3.00 9.37
CA ILE A 68 -7.84 3.07 8.02
C ILE A 68 -7.80 4.50 7.48
N GLU A 69 -8.06 5.51 8.32
CA GLU A 69 -7.97 6.93 7.92
C GLU A 69 -6.58 7.32 7.45
N LYS A 70 -5.51 6.79 8.10
CA LYS A 70 -4.12 7.04 7.71
C LYS A 70 -3.64 6.18 6.53
N ALA A 71 -4.42 5.20 6.11
CA ALA A 71 -4.14 4.36 4.95
C ALA A 71 -4.78 4.89 3.66
N ARG A 72 -5.56 5.97 3.75
CA ARG A 72 -6.13 6.71 2.62
C ARG A 72 -5.28 7.91 2.30
#